data_AF-A0A672RPK3-F1
#
_entry.id   AF-A0A672RPK3-F1
#
_cell.length_a   1.000
_cell.length_b   1.000
_cell.length_c   1.000
_cell.angle_alpha   90.00
_cell.angle_beta   90.00
_cell.angle_gamma   90.00
#
_symmetry.space_group_name_H-M   'P 1'
#
loop_
_entity.id
_entity.type
_entity.pdbx_description
1 polymer ?
#
loop_
_entity_poly.entity_id
_entity_poly.type
_entity_poly.pdbx_seq_one_letter_code
_entity_poly.pdbx_strand_id
1 'polypeptide(L)'
;MWEVCQDSRGPLTSQSSARGPLTSQSSARGPLTSQSSARGPLTSQSSTRGPLTSQSSARGPLSSQSSARGPLTSQSSARGPLTSQSSARGPLTSQSSARGPLTSQSSARGPLTSQSSARGPLTSQSSARGPLTSQSSARGPLTSQSSARGPLTSQSSARGPLTSQRVKFNYILKCLFFTQTQMCK
;
A
#
# COMPACT_ATOMS: atom_id res chain seq x y z
N MET A 1 0.12 1.53 26.70
CA MET A 1 -1.12 2.31 26.77
C MET A 1 -1.90 2.06 25.49
N TRP A 2 -3.04 1.38 25.62
CA TRP A 2 -3.85 0.85 24.52
C TRP A 2 -5.18 1.60 24.43
N GLU A 3 -5.79 1.64 23.26
CA GLU A 3 -6.96 2.48 22.99
C GLU A 3 -7.72 1.94 21.77
N VAL A 4 -9.04 1.79 21.79
CA VAL A 4 -9.84 1.14 20.70
C VAL A 4 -10.93 2.08 20.17
N CYS A 5 -11.19 2.14 18.86
CA CYS A 5 -12.34 2.84 18.27
C CYS A 5 -12.90 2.15 17.01
N GLN A 6 -14.22 2.01 16.89
CA GLN A 6 -14.92 1.79 15.61
C GLN A 6 -16.22 2.62 15.60
N ASP A 7 -16.68 3.08 14.44
CA ASP A 7 -18.01 3.70 14.23
C ASP A 7 -18.56 3.29 12.85
N SER A 8 -19.77 2.74 12.72
CA SER A 8 -20.32 2.27 11.45
C SER A 8 -21.79 2.62 11.22
N ARG A 9 -22.15 2.82 9.94
CA ARG A 9 -23.55 2.90 9.48
C ARG A 9 -24.07 1.65 8.75
N GLY A 10 -23.23 0.62 8.65
CA GLY A 10 -23.63 -0.79 8.63
C GLY A 10 -23.16 -1.45 9.93
N PRO A 11 -22.82 -2.76 9.96
CA PRO A 11 -22.26 -3.40 11.15
C PRO A 11 -20.80 -2.98 11.49
N LEU A 12 -20.45 -3.18 12.76
CA LEU A 12 -19.32 -2.62 13.55
C LEU A 12 -18.57 -3.78 14.22
N THR A 13 -17.24 -3.74 14.44
CA THR A 13 -16.47 -4.92 15.02
C THR A 13 -15.35 -4.90 16.14
N SER A 14 -14.39 -4.71 17.10
CA SER A 14 -13.56 -3.59 17.65
C SER A 14 -12.23 -4.11 18.21
N GLN A 15 -11.07 -3.52 17.87
CA GLN A 15 -9.76 -4.04 18.30
C GLN A 15 -8.63 -3.02 18.49
N SER A 16 -7.90 -3.17 19.60
CA SER A 16 -6.58 -2.57 19.94
C SER A 16 -5.73 -3.50 20.82
N SER A 17 -4.54 -3.05 21.18
CA SER A 17 -3.58 -3.63 22.13
C SER A 17 -2.61 -2.52 22.52
N ALA A 18 -1.50 -2.77 23.26
CA ALA A 18 -0.31 -1.89 23.33
C ALA A 18 0.82 -2.42 24.22
N ARG A 19 2.04 -2.54 23.68
CA ARG A 19 3.28 -2.47 24.47
C ARG A 19 4.30 -1.62 23.70
N GLY A 20 4.83 -0.60 24.38
CA GLY A 20 4.69 0.76 23.83
C GLY A 20 3.24 1.25 23.96
N PRO A 21 2.80 2.23 23.14
CA PRO A 21 1.40 2.24 22.67
C PRO A 21 1.04 1.13 21.68
N LEU A 22 -0.23 1.14 21.22
CA LEU A 22 -0.95 0.61 20.02
C LEU A 22 -2.39 1.20 20.21
N THR A 23 -3.05 1.81 19.21
CA THR A 23 -4.10 2.86 19.46
C THR A 23 -5.13 2.99 18.32
N SER A 24 -6.29 2.32 18.35
CA SER A 24 -6.68 1.34 17.32
C SER A 24 -8.08 1.48 16.68
N GLN A 25 -8.22 1.91 15.39
CA GLN A 25 -9.33 2.78 14.91
C GLN A 25 -9.96 2.57 13.50
N SER A 26 -11.26 2.92 13.34
CA SER A 26 -12.21 2.46 12.28
C SER A 26 -13.46 3.40 12.05
N SER A 27 -14.01 3.64 10.82
CA SER A 27 -14.97 4.75 10.39
C SER A 27 -16.03 4.54 9.24
N ALA A 28 -17.07 3.66 9.33
CA ALA A 28 -17.90 3.08 8.23
C ALA A 28 -19.21 3.72 7.74
N ARG A 29 -19.55 3.32 6.49
CA ARG A 29 -20.88 3.48 5.84
C ARG A 29 -21.34 2.25 5.02
N GLY A 30 -20.83 1.10 5.43
CA GLY A 30 -21.26 -0.28 5.16
C GLY A 30 -20.77 -1.11 6.35
N PRO A 31 -20.44 -2.40 6.22
CA PRO A 31 -19.70 -3.15 7.25
C PRO A 31 -18.33 -2.53 7.61
N LEU A 32 -17.77 -2.81 8.80
CA LEU A 32 -16.53 -2.19 9.29
C LEU A 32 -15.59 -3.17 10.04
N THR A 33 -14.28 -3.01 9.86
CA THR A 33 -13.17 -3.64 10.59
C THR A 33 -11.96 -2.70 10.70
N SER A 34 -11.17 -2.68 11.82
CA SER A 34 -9.80 -2.08 11.91
C SER A 34 -8.92 -2.39 13.14
N GLN A 35 -7.67 -1.86 13.14
CA GLN A 35 -6.76 -1.59 14.28
C GLN A 35 -6.07 -0.16 14.16
N SER A 36 -5.01 0.29 14.90
CA SER A 36 -4.31 1.67 14.95
C SER A 36 -3.12 1.80 16.02
N SER A 37 -2.51 2.99 16.33
CA SER A 37 -1.09 3.51 16.60
C SER A 37 -0.14 3.10 17.76
N ALA A 38 1.17 2.79 17.53
CA ALA A 38 2.11 2.35 18.60
C ALA A 38 3.52 3.01 18.73
N ARG A 39 4.13 2.84 19.91
CA ARG A 39 5.60 2.93 20.16
C ARG A 39 6.27 1.56 20.46
N GLY A 40 5.57 0.45 20.28
CA GLY A 40 6.16 -0.85 19.88
C GLY A 40 5.76 -1.09 18.42
N PRO A 41 6.42 -0.40 17.47
CA PRO A 41 5.70 0.70 16.84
C PRO A 41 4.77 0.28 15.67
N LEU A 42 3.46 0.48 15.83
CA LEU A 42 2.37 -0.13 15.04
C LEU A 42 1.03 0.67 15.08
N THR A 43 0.70 1.55 14.12
CA THR A 43 -0.73 1.80 13.75
C THR A 43 -1.20 0.63 12.90
N SER A 44 -2.50 0.44 12.83
CA SER A 44 -3.39 0.24 11.68
C SER A 44 -4.20 1.55 11.36
N GLN A 45 -5.50 1.59 11.02
CA GLN A 45 -6.43 2.72 10.67
C GLN A 45 -7.29 2.29 9.47
N SER A 46 -8.31 1.47 9.70
CA SER A 46 -8.92 0.67 8.62
C SER A 46 -10.22 1.28 8.05
N SER A 47 -10.03 2.31 7.21
CA SER A 47 -11.07 3.27 6.81
C SER A 47 -11.28 3.61 5.32
N THR A 48 -12.57 3.76 4.94
CA THR A 48 -13.05 3.72 3.53
C THR A 48 -14.43 4.44 3.34
N ARG A 49 -15.51 3.78 2.86
CA ARG A 49 -16.93 4.17 2.70
C ARG A 49 -17.85 2.98 2.30
N GLY A 50 -17.38 1.93 1.61
CA GLY A 50 -18.16 0.72 1.27
C GLY A 50 -18.31 -0.18 2.51
N PRO A 51 -18.03 -1.50 2.46
CA PRO A 51 -17.39 -2.11 3.62
C PRO A 51 -16.06 -1.40 3.93
N LEU A 52 -15.54 -1.46 5.17
CA LEU A 52 -14.32 -0.77 5.58
C LEU A 52 -13.22 -1.69 6.15
N THR A 53 -12.03 -1.53 5.58
CA THR A 53 -10.69 -2.04 5.96
C THR A 53 -9.65 -0.95 5.60
N SER A 54 -8.32 -1.17 5.66
CA SER A 54 -7.18 -0.22 5.81
C SER A 54 -6.29 -0.63 7.00
N GLN A 55 -5.29 0.14 7.45
CA GLN A 55 -4.24 -0.06 8.50
C GLN A 55 -3.37 1.29 8.54
N SER A 56 -2.03 1.56 8.53
CA SER A 56 -1.01 1.70 9.63
C SER A 56 0.00 2.93 9.62
N SER A 57 0.73 3.22 10.72
CA SER A 57 1.79 4.28 10.92
C SER A 57 2.68 4.15 12.22
N ALA A 58 3.96 4.59 12.32
CA ALA A 58 4.75 4.51 13.59
C ALA A 58 6.24 4.95 13.58
N ARG A 59 6.89 4.77 14.75
CA ARG A 59 8.29 5.06 15.09
C ARG A 59 9.26 3.84 15.15
N GLY A 60 9.01 2.77 14.37
CA GLY A 60 9.78 1.51 14.37
C GLY A 60 9.25 0.50 13.32
N PRO A 61 9.44 -0.84 13.48
CA PRO A 61 9.03 -1.88 12.52
C PRO A 61 7.51 -2.09 12.40
N LEU A 62 6.97 -2.17 11.17
CA LEU A 62 5.64 -1.61 10.95
C LEU A 62 4.83 -2.01 9.70
N SER A 63 3.52 -1.73 9.81
CA SER A 63 2.63 -1.05 8.84
C SER A 63 2.16 -1.78 7.59
N SER A 64 0.94 -2.33 7.62
CA SER A 64 0.11 -2.60 6.42
C SER A 64 -0.96 -1.50 6.28
N GLN A 65 -1.75 -1.41 5.19
CA GLN A 65 -2.90 -0.48 5.09
C GLN A 65 -3.74 -0.87 3.86
N SER A 66 -4.78 -1.69 4.05
CA SER A 66 -5.76 -2.23 3.06
C SER A 66 -6.93 -1.28 2.66
N SER A 67 -8.02 -1.68 1.97
CA SER A 67 -9.23 -0.82 1.78
C SER A 67 -10.49 -1.43 1.14
N ALA A 68 -11.60 -0.65 1.18
CA ALA A 68 -13.05 -1.01 1.13
C ALA A 68 -14.08 -0.28 0.19
N ARG A 69 -13.79 0.89 -0.46
CA ARG A 69 -14.83 1.73 -1.15
C ARG A 69 -14.80 1.99 -2.68
N GLY A 70 -15.45 1.21 -3.55
CA GLY A 70 -15.47 -0.24 -3.48
C GLY A 70 -14.00 -0.68 -3.66
N PRO A 71 -13.40 -1.17 -2.57
CA PRO A 71 -11.97 -1.13 -2.20
C PRO A 71 -10.94 0.05 -2.30
N LEU A 72 -11.23 1.37 -2.11
CA LEU A 72 -10.24 2.49 -2.31
C LEU A 72 -9.02 2.64 -1.35
N THR A 73 -9.03 3.53 -0.34
CA THR A 73 -7.80 4.11 0.28
C THR A 73 -7.00 3.21 1.25
N SER A 74 -5.72 3.00 0.91
CA SER A 74 -4.67 2.16 1.50
C SER A 74 -3.34 2.99 1.54
N GLN A 75 -2.52 2.98 2.61
CA GLN A 75 -1.76 4.18 3.04
C GLN A 75 -0.58 4.10 4.08
N SER A 76 0.10 2.97 4.28
CA SER A 76 0.95 2.69 5.47
C SER A 76 2.33 3.42 5.56
N SER A 77 2.77 3.88 6.75
CA SER A 77 4.01 4.71 6.88
C SER A 77 4.95 4.48 8.11
N ALA A 78 6.25 4.19 7.93
CA ALA A 78 7.20 3.83 9.01
C ALA A 78 8.48 4.66 9.20
N ARG A 79 9.01 4.66 10.44
CA ARG A 79 10.40 5.04 10.73
C ARG A 79 11.38 3.87 10.84
N GLY A 80 10.94 2.66 11.20
CA GLY A 80 11.72 1.44 11.04
C GLY A 80 11.43 0.77 9.69
N PRO A 81 11.56 -0.56 9.60
CA PRO A 81 10.99 -1.35 8.51
C PRO A 81 9.50 -1.11 8.29
N LEU A 82 9.05 -1.22 7.05
CA LEU A 82 7.67 -1.05 6.60
C LEU A 82 7.23 -2.19 5.67
N THR A 83 6.03 -2.75 5.88
CA THR A 83 5.44 -3.80 5.02
C THR A 83 4.00 -3.46 4.64
N SER A 84 3.85 -2.51 3.71
CA SER A 84 2.57 -1.95 3.27
C SER A 84 1.88 -2.84 2.24
N GLN A 85 0.62 -3.20 2.45
CA GLN A 85 -0.13 -4.09 1.56
C GLN A 85 -1.60 -3.69 1.40
N SER A 86 -2.09 -3.81 0.16
CA SER A 86 -3.28 -3.13 -0.31
C SER A 86 -3.96 -3.85 -1.49
N SER A 87 -5.29 -4.05 -1.47
CA SER A 87 -5.97 -4.90 -2.45
C SER A 87 -7.45 -4.53 -2.69
N ALA A 88 -7.94 -4.70 -3.93
CA ALA A 88 -9.27 -4.23 -4.35
C ALA A 88 -10.03 -5.02 -5.42
N ARG A 89 -11.36 -4.85 -5.38
CA ARG A 89 -12.34 -5.16 -6.43
C ARG A 89 -13.27 -3.95 -6.58
N GLY A 90 -13.24 -3.30 -7.73
CA GLY A 90 -13.46 -1.86 -7.80
C GLY A 90 -12.14 -1.08 -7.60
N PRO A 91 -12.19 0.25 -7.43
CA PRO A 91 -11.01 1.10 -7.33
C PRO A 91 -10.14 0.83 -6.09
N LEU A 92 -8.84 0.52 -6.22
CA LEU A 92 -7.83 0.66 -5.13
C LEU A 92 -7.10 1.99 -5.24
N THR A 93 -6.74 2.55 -4.09
CA THR A 93 -5.64 3.52 -3.95
C THR A 93 -4.71 3.05 -2.86
N SER A 94 -3.44 2.75 -3.16
CA SER A 94 -2.41 2.25 -2.26
C SER A 94 -1.23 3.21 -2.13
N GLN A 95 -0.72 3.38 -0.90
CA GLN A 95 0.38 4.27 -0.53
C GLN A 95 1.21 3.65 0.60
N SER A 96 2.53 3.87 0.53
CA SER A 96 3.52 3.13 1.34
C SER A 96 4.79 3.96 1.53
N SER A 97 5.23 4.33 2.75
CA SER A 97 6.43 5.18 2.94
C SER A 97 7.31 4.89 4.17
N ALA A 98 8.59 4.53 3.97
CA ALA A 98 9.51 4.05 5.02
C ALA A 98 10.78 4.89 5.21
N ARG A 99 11.37 4.84 6.43
CA ARG A 99 12.78 5.22 6.66
C ARG A 99 13.74 4.04 6.83
N GLY A 100 13.26 2.87 7.25
CA GLY A 100 13.97 1.61 7.05
C GLY A 100 13.69 1.01 5.66
N PRO A 101 13.83 -0.31 5.51
CA PRO A 101 13.34 -1.04 4.33
C PRO A 101 11.83 -0.85 4.12
N LEU A 102 11.38 -0.89 2.86
CA LEU A 102 9.98 -0.95 2.45
C LEU A 102 9.71 -2.18 1.57
N THR A 103 8.72 -2.99 1.95
CA THR A 103 7.97 -3.82 1.00
C THR A 103 6.56 -3.24 0.81
N SER A 104 6.20 -2.93 -0.44
CA SER A 104 4.93 -2.32 -0.83
C SER A 104 4.25 -3.13 -1.93
N GLN A 105 2.99 -3.55 -1.74
CA GLN A 105 2.27 -4.34 -2.73
C GLN A 105 0.80 -3.91 -2.88
N SER A 106 0.36 -3.77 -4.13
CA SER A 106 -0.89 -3.10 -4.50
C SER A 106 -1.60 -3.82 -5.66
N SER A 107 -2.91 -4.10 -5.54
CA SER A 107 -3.64 -4.84 -6.59
C SER A 107 -5.12 -4.44 -6.74
N ALA A 108 -5.61 -4.24 -7.97
CA ALA A 108 -7.05 -3.98 -8.21
C ALA A 108 -7.65 -4.74 -9.37
N ARG A 109 -8.94 -5.09 -9.22
CA ARG A 109 -9.84 -5.48 -10.32
C ARG A 109 -10.80 -4.32 -10.58
N GLY A 110 -10.31 -3.35 -11.33
CA GLY A 110 -10.81 -1.97 -11.41
C GLY A 110 -9.61 -1.02 -11.55
N PRO A 111 -9.81 0.29 -11.36
CA PRO A 111 -8.71 1.25 -11.24
C PRO A 111 -7.76 0.89 -10.10
N LEU A 112 -6.44 0.98 -10.31
CA LEU A 112 -5.42 0.90 -9.28
C LEU A 112 -4.55 2.15 -9.30
N THR A 113 -4.47 2.84 -8.18
CA THR A 113 -3.36 3.75 -7.86
C THR A 113 -2.44 3.12 -6.82
N SER A 114 -1.12 3.22 -6.98
CA SER A 114 -0.12 2.61 -6.10
C SER A 114 1.12 3.51 -5.97
N GLN A 115 1.60 3.77 -4.76
CA GLN A 115 2.78 4.60 -4.51
C GLN A 115 3.65 4.09 -3.36
N SER A 116 4.97 4.05 -3.56
CA SER A 116 5.93 3.45 -2.63
C SER A 116 7.21 4.29 -2.49
N SER A 117 7.64 4.60 -1.27
CA SER A 117 8.89 5.35 -1.03
C SER A 117 9.73 4.85 0.15
N ALA A 118 11.06 4.80 0.03
CA ALA A 118 11.95 4.34 1.09
C ALA A 118 13.24 5.16 1.24
N ARG A 119 13.80 5.18 2.45
CA ARG A 119 15.21 5.55 2.69
C ARG A 119 16.15 4.37 2.95
N GLY A 120 15.62 3.17 3.17
CA GLY A 120 16.34 1.91 2.97
C GLY A 120 16.05 1.31 1.58
N PRO A 121 16.23 -0.02 1.43
CA PRO A 121 15.75 -0.76 0.26
C PRO A 121 14.23 -0.61 0.06
N LEU A 122 13.78 -0.67 -1.20
CA LEU A 122 12.36 -0.69 -1.59
C LEU A 122 12.07 -1.85 -2.54
N THR A 123 11.12 -2.70 -2.17
CA THR A 123 10.39 -3.57 -3.10
C THR A 123 8.98 -3.01 -3.29
N SER A 124 8.57 -2.78 -4.54
CA SER A 124 7.29 -2.18 -4.92
C SER A 124 6.64 -2.96 -6.06
N GLN A 125 5.43 -3.48 -5.86
CA GLN A 125 4.72 -4.24 -6.90
C GLN A 125 3.26 -3.79 -7.04
N SER A 126 2.83 -3.52 -8.27
CA SER A 126 1.50 -2.97 -8.56
C SER A 126 0.83 -3.70 -9.73
N SER A 127 -0.44 -4.10 -9.60
CA SER A 127 -1.13 -4.85 -10.66
C SER A 127 -2.62 -4.54 -10.84
N ALA A 128 -3.07 -4.31 -12.08
CA ALA A 128 -4.46 -3.93 -12.38
C ALA A 128 -5.13 -4.76 -13.48
N ARG A 129 -6.43 -5.04 -13.30
CA ARG A 129 -7.36 -5.39 -14.38
C ARG A 129 -8.30 -4.21 -14.60
N GLY A 130 -7.75 -3.20 -15.27
CA GLY A 130 -8.23 -1.83 -15.34
C GLY A 130 -7.03 -0.87 -15.50
N PRO A 131 -7.24 0.46 -15.37
CA PRO A 131 -6.16 1.43 -15.35
C PRO A 131 -5.19 1.22 -14.17
N LEU A 132 -3.89 1.36 -14.41
CA LEU A 132 -2.82 1.33 -13.41
C LEU A 132 -1.99 2.62 -13.41
N THR A 133 -1.90 3.26 -12.25
CA THR A 133 -0.91 4.28 -11.86
C THR A 133 0.00 3.69 -10.76
N SER A 134 1.32 3.65 -10.97
CA SER A 134 2.28 3.01 -10.04
C SER A 134 3.60 3.77 -9.90
N GLN A 135 3.98 4.23 -8.71
CA GLN A 135 5.24 4.96 -8.51
C GLN A 135 6.09 4.39 -7.37
N SER A 136 7.40 4.30 -7.58
CA SER A 136 8.35 3.68 -6.64
C SER A 136 9.63 4.53 -6.52
N SER A 137 10.09 4.86 -5.31
CA SER A 137 11.34 5.64 -5.13
C SER A 137 12.17 5.25 -3.91
N ALA A 138 13.50 5.19 -4.04
CA ALA A 138 14.40 4.74 -2.97
C ALA A 138 15.67 5.60 -2.80
N ARG A 139 16.20 5.65 -1.57
CA ARG A 139 17.61 6.02 -1.28
C ARG A 139 18.42 4.80 -0.85
N GLY A 140 18.23 3.73 -1.61
CA GLY A 140 18.86 2.42 -1.49
C GLY A 140 18.46 1.59 -2.72
N PRO A 141 18.62 0.26 -2.68
CA PRO A 141 18.14 -0.61 -3.75
C PRO A 141 16.63 -0.46 -4.00
N LEU A 142 16.21 -0.47 -5.27
CA LEU A 142 14.81 -0.44 -5.70
C LEU A 142 14.51 -1.60 -6.65
N THR A 143 13.56 -2.46 -6.25
CA THR A 143 12.86 -3.41 -7.10
C THR A 143 11.45 -2.92 -7.35
N SER A 144 11.09 -2.63 -8.61
CA SER A 144 9.79 -2.08 -9.00
C SER A 144 9.13 -2.90 -10.11
N GLN A 145 7.88 -3.32 -9.94
CA GLN A 145 7.15 -4.09 -10.95
C GLN A 145 5.74 -3.53 -11.14
N SER A 146 5.28 -3.35 -12.38
CA SER A 146 3.96 -2.75 -12.65
C SER A 146 3.28 -3.33 -13.89
N SER A 147 2.11 -3.95 -13.73
CA SER A 147 1.45 -4.73 -14.78
C SER A 147 -0.04 -4.44 -14.92
N ALA A 148 -0.54 -4.16 -16.14
CA ALA A 148 -1.96 -3.87 -16.35
C ALA A 148 -2.58 -4.53 -17.58
N ARG A 149 -3.83 -4.95 -17.42
CA ARG A 149 -4.79 -5.23 -18.52
C ARG A 149 -5.70 -3.99 -18.65
N GLY A 150 -5.18 -2.98 -19.36
CA GLY A 150 -5.72 -1.63 -19.42
C GLY A 150 -4.62 -0.58 -19.62
N PRO A 151 -4.91 0.73 -19.46
CA PRO A 151 -3.89 1.77 -19.41
C PRO A 151 -2.86 1.48 -18.31
N LEU A 152 -1.57 1.55 -18.66
CA LEU A 152 -0.46 1.39 -17.71
C LEU A 152 0.38 2.66 -17.70
N THR A 153 0.49 3.30 -16.53
CA THR A 153 1.50 4.31 -16.24
C THR A 153 2.29 3.88 -15.02
N SER A 154 3.60 4.15 -15.02
CA SER A 154 4.43 3.91 -13.85
C SER A 154 5.68 4.78 -13.86
N GLN A 155 6.37 4.91 -12.72
CA GLN A 155 7.71 5.51 -12.62
C GLN A 155 8.52 4.84 -11.49
N SER A 156 9.85 4.73 -11.65
CA SER A 156 10.76 4.11 -10.69
C SER A 156 12.06 4.92 -10.62
N SER A 157 12.58 5.21 -9.42
CA SER A 157 13.87 5.93 -9.27
C SER A 157 14.62 5.55 -7.99
N ALA A 158 15.96 5.47 -8.07
CA ALA A 158 16.80 5.09 -6.93
C ALA A 158 18.07 5.92 -6.85
N ARG A 159 18.60 6.06 -5.63
CA ARG A 159 20.03 6.33 -5.38
C ARG A 159 20.65 5.06 -4.84
N GLY A 160 20.99 4.15 -5.76
CA GLY A 160 21.37 2.77 -5.53
C GLY A 160 20.88 1.88 -6.70
N PRO A 161 21.05 0.56 -6.63
CA PRO A 161 20.64 -0.36 -7.70
C PRO A 161 19.14 -0.28 -8.00
N LEU A 162 18.76 -0.07 -9.25
CA LEU A 162 17.38 -0.01 -9.72
C LEU A 162 17.10 -1.17 -10.69
N THR A 163 16.09 -1.97 -10.36
CA THR A 163 15.41 -2.87 -11.29
C THR A 163 13.95 -2.43 -11.43
N SER A 164 13.49 -2.20 -12.65
CA SER A 164 12.12 -1.81 -12.95
C SER A 164 11.55 -2.61 -14.11
N GLN A 165 10.41 -3.25 -13.91
CA GLN A 165 9.70 -4.04 -14.92
C GLN A 165 8.30 -3.49 -15.18
N ARG A 166 7.87 -3.48 -16.45
CA ARG A 166 6.49 -3.17 -16.84
C ARG A 166 5.94 -4.14 -17.86
N VAL A 167 4.64 -4.45 -17.71
CA VAL A 167 3.91 -5.32 -18.65
C VAL A 167 2.53 -4.73 -18.96
N LYS A 168 2.31 -4.30 -20.20
CA LYS A 168 0.98 -3.87 -20.68
C LYS A 168 0.38 -4.95 -21.59
N PHE A 169 -0.86 -5.35 -21.27
CA PHE A 169 -1.67 -6.24 -22.09
C PHE A 169 -2.79 -5.43 -22.76
N ASN A 170 -2.85 -5.44 -24.10
CA ASN A 170 -4.00 -4.95 -24.87
C ASN A 170 -4.85 -6.14 -25.34
N TYR A 171 -6.14 -5.92 -25.60
CA TYR A 171 -7.02 -6.96 -26.16
C TYR A 171 -6.83 -7.19 -27.68
N ILE A 172 -6.23 -6.24 -28.39
CA ILE A 172 -6.01 -6.28 -29.85
C ILE A 172 -4.53 -6.56 -30.20
N LEU A 173 -3.59 -6.34 -29.27
CA LEU A 173 -2.15 -6.44 -29.54
C LEU A 173 -1.37 -7.10 -28.39
N LYS A 174 -0.29 -7.78 -28.79
CA LYS A 174 0.65 -8.58 -27.96
C LYS A 174 1.17 -7.82 -26.73
N CYS A 175 1.60 -8.57 -25.72
CA CYS A 175 2.23 -8.04 -24.50
C CYS A 175 3.44 -7.16 -24.84
N LEU A 176 3.43 -5.90 -24.38
CA LEU A 176 4.67 -5.10 -24.33
C LEU A 176 5.34 -5.30 -22.97
N PHE A 177 6.57 -5.80 -23.01
CA PHE A 177 7.50 -5.85 -21.88
C PHE A 177 8.45 -4.66 -21.96
N PHE A 178 8.73 -4.02 -20.83
CA PHE A 178 9.81 -3.04 -20.72
C PHE A 178 10.58 -3.24 -19.41
N THR A 179 11.86 -3.59 -19.55
CA THR A 179 12.84 -3.76 -18.46
C THR A 179 13.79 -2.58 -18.45
N GLN A 180 13.90 -1.91 -17.31
CA GLN A 180 14.92 -0.90 -17.04
C GLN A 180 15.75 -1.36 -15.83
N THR A 181 16.98 -1.76 -16.10
CA THR A 181 18.02 -1.96 -15.09
C THR A 181 18.94 -0.74 -15.11
N GLN A 182 19.12 -0.10 -13.97
CA GLN A 182 20.02 1.05 -13.79
C GLN A 182 20.88 0.79 -12.56
N MET A 183 22.19 0.65 -12.76
CA MET A 183 23.14 0.49 -11.66
C MET A 183 23.96 1.76 -11.49
N CYS A 184 23.40 2.72 -10.75
CA CYS A 184 24.20 3.76 -10.13
C CYS A 184 25.09 3.11 -9.06
N LYS A 185 26.40 3.25 -9.25
CA LYS A 185 27.40 3.10 -8.18
C LYS A 185 27.31 4.30 -7.22
#